data_AF-A0A4R5FSJ0-F1
#
_entry.id   AF-A0A4R5FSJ0-F1
#
_cell.length_a   1.000
_cell.length_b   1.000
_cell.length_c   1.000
_cell.angle_alpha   90.00
_cell.angle_beta   90.00
_cell.angle_gamma   90.00
#
_symmetry.space_group_name_H-M   'P 1'
#
loop_
_entity.id
_entity.type
_entity.pdbx_description
1 polymer ?
#
loop_
_entity_poly.entity_id
_entity_poly.type
_entity_poly.pdbx_seq_one_letter_code
_entity_poly.pdbx_strand_id
1 'polypeptide(L)'
;MSLSRRQLFQATGATAALSVTGQVAGASPALAAIPWARPDIGVSAYEFDLGQVRPASGRWLDNQSRTLSYLRFVDVDRLLYVFQANHRLSTGGAAANGGPGGRRGVGPAWGGGTWSADYTSFWCCQGTGIETNTKLMDSIYFHDGTTLFVNLFVSSTLDWSRRGITVTQTTSYPVGDTASLQVTGNVSGSWTMRIRIPSWPQGATVSVNGVQQNISVTPGSYADLTRSWTPGDTVTVRLTERVVMKAANDNPGVQAVTYGPVVLSGDYGDTSLSSAPTLTPSSIIRTSTTALAFTATASGGPVNLRPFYDAHGHNYVVYWNTGGQGGTGQATFRLVNAASGPALGNRDMSTADGGLALQWADTGTADHRWRLRYGPGATFRIQCANGGRVLGLAGTSQGAQVVRADDNGANTTLWRFL
;
A
#
# COMPACT_ATOMS: atom_id res chain seq x y z
N MET A 1 37.62 9.69 -45.92
CA MET A 1 38.22 8.68 -45.01
C MET A 1 37.39 8.64 -43.74
N SER A 2 36.70 7.54 -43.47
CA SER A 2 36.17 7.19 -42.14
C SER A 2 35.73 5.73 -42.18
N LEU A 3 36.65 4.84 -41.81
CA LEU A 3 36.36 3.42 -41.62
C LEU A 3 35.64 3.23 -40.29
N SER A 4 34.51 2.51 -40.30
CA SER A 4 33.67 2.29 -39.13
C SER A 4 34.17 1.13 -38.27
N ARG A 5 33.87 1.21 -36.96
CA ARG A 5 34.34 0.34 -35.85
C ARG A 5 34.02 -1.17 -35.98
N ARG A 6 33.41 -1.63 -37.07
CA ARG A 6 32.98 -3.02 -37.26
C ARG A 6 34.04 -3.95 -37.85
N GLN A 7 35.23 -3.45 -38.18
CA GLN A 7 36.33 -4.23 -38.79
C GLN A 7 37.55 -4.43 -37.87
N LEU A 8 37.50 -3.99 -36.61
CA LEU A 8 38.66 -4.06 -35.69
C LEU A 8 38.75 -5.36 -34.85
N PHE A 9 37.85 -6.33 -35.02
CA PHE A 9 37.83 -7.54 -34.18
C PHE A 9 37.89 -8.88 -34.93
N GLN A 10 38.42 -8.90 -36.16
CA GLN A 10 38.61 -10.16 -36.91
C GLN A 10 40.05 -10.44 -37.37
N ALA A 11 41.06 -9.85 -36.72
CA ALA A 11 42.45 -10.13 -37.08
C ALA A 11 43.35 -10.21 -35.85
N THR A 12 43.44 -11.40 -35.25
CA THR A 12 44.67 -11.90 -34.63
C THR A 12 44.58 -13.42 -34.51
N GLY A 13 44.97 -14.08 -35.58
CA GLY A 13 45.27 -15.50 -35.59
C GLY A 13 46.66 -15.79 -35.01
N ALA A 14 46.74 -16.93 -34.34
CA ALA A 14 47.78 -17.95 -34.38
C ALA A 14 49.28 -17.61 -34.20
N THR A 15 49.86 -18.41 -33.30
CA THR A 15 51.22 -18.99 -33.24
C THR A 15 52.42 -18.15 -32.80
N ALA A 16 52.94 -18.49 -31.61
CA ALA A 16 54.37 -18.76 -31.38
C ALA A 16 54.53 -19.76 -30.23
N ALA A 17 55.09 -20.93 -30.51
CA ALA A 17 55.54 -21.91 -29.52
C ALA A 17 57.02 -21.64 -29.20
N LEU A 18 57.33 -21.42 -27.92
CA LEU A 18 58.70 -21.44 -27.40
C LEU A 18 58.69 -22.13 -26.02
N SER A 19 59.40 -23.25 -25.95
CA SER A 19 59.69 -23.99 -24.73
C SER A 19 60.87 -23.37 -24.01
N VAL A 20 60.67 -22.89 -22.78
CA VAL A 20 61.73 -22.65 -21.79
C VAL A 20 61.24 -23.13 -20.43
N THR A 21 61.91 -24.16 -19.91
CA THR A 21 61.82 -24.65 -18.55
C THR A 21 62.40 -23.62 -17.56
N GLY A 22 61.60 -23.19 -16.59
CA GLY A 22 62.07 -22.37 -15.47
C GLY A 22 61.00 -22.24 -14.40
N GLN A 23 61.23 -22.82 -13.22
CA GLN A 23 60.42 -22.60 -12.03
C GLN A 23 60.48 -21.13 -11.63
N VAL A 24 59.32 -20.47 -11.60
CA VAL A 24 59.11 -19.25 -10.83
C VAL A 24 57.85 -19.44 -10.01
N ALA A 25 58.04 -19.65 -8.71
CA ALA A 25 57.00 -19.50 -7.72
C ALA A 25 56.53 -18.04 -7.70
N GLY A 26 55.22 -17.80 -7.81
CA GLY A 26 54.71 -16.43 -7.65
C GLY A 26 53.29 -16.24 -8.18
N ALA A 27 52.36 -16.14 -7.23
CA ALA A 27 51.00 -15.63 -7.38
C ALA A 27 50.07 -16.38 -8.34
N SER A 28 49.23 -17.26 -7.77
CA SER A 28 47.89 -17.46 -8.31
C SER A 28 47.25 -16.08 -8.48
N PRO A 29 46.67 -15.73 -9.64
CA PRO A 29 45.71 -14.64 -9.63
C PRO A 29 44.59 -15.15 -8.73
N ALA A 30 44.45 -14.52 -7.57
CA ALA A 30 43.19 -14.56 -6.86
C ALA A 30 42.19 -13.95 -7.84
N LEU A 31 41.54 -14.81 -8.64
CA LEU A 31 40.22 -14.53 -9.12
C LEU A 31 39.45 -14.27 -7.84
N ALA A 32 39.26 -12.99 -7.51
CA ALA A 32 38.25 -12.60 -6.57
C ALA A 32 36.97 -13.22 -7.11
N ALA A 33 36.59 -14.36 -6.54
CA ALA A 33 35.31 -14.96 -6.75
C ALA A 33 34.34 -13.87 -6.31
N ILE A 34 33.80 -13.13 -7.26
CA ILE A 34 32.63 -12.28 -7.04
C ILE A 34 31.61 -13.28 -6.48
N PRO A 35 31.19 -13.16 -5.21
CA PRO A 35 30.28 -14.13 -4.65
C PRO A 35 29.04 -14.15 -5.54
N TRP A 36 28.74 -15.33 -6.08
CA TRP A 36 27.52 -15.54 -6.85
C TRP A 36 26.37 -15.41 -5.86
N ALA A 37 25.61 -14.33 -6.01
CA ALA A 37 24.49 -13.96 -5.15
C ALA A 37 24.86 -13.76 -3.66
N ARG A 38 24.05 -12.95 -2.97
CA ARG A 38 24.05 -13.01 -1.50
C ARG A 38 23.71 -14.45 -1.12
N PRO A 39 24.25 -15.02 -0.01
CA PRO A 39 23.56 -16.13 0.62
C PRO A 39 22.13 -15.64 0.83
N ASP A 40 21.22 -16.30 0.14
CA ASP A 40 19.79 -16.08 0.16
C ASP A 40 19.45 -15.84 1.64
N ILE A 41 18.87 -14.68 1.94
CA ILE A 41 18.25 -14.48 3.25
C ILE A 41 17.27 -15.64 3.31
N GLY A 42 17.55 -16.65 4.14
CA GLY A 42 16.83 -17.92 4.10
C GLY A 42 15.33 -17.67 4.04
N VAL A 43 14.60 -18.56 3.35
CA VAL A 43 13.14 -18.42 3.20
C VAL A 43 12.52 -18.24 4.58
N SER A 44 12.03 -17.02 4.86
CA SER A 44 11.51 -16.67 6.20
C SER A 44 10.11 -17.25 6.45
N ALA A 45 9.41 -17.63 5.37
CA ALA A 45 8.15 -18.36 5.37
C ALA A 45 7.89 -18.94 3.97
N TYR A 46 7.22 -20.08 3.91
CA TYR A 46 6.84 -20.80 2.70
C TYR A 46 5.38 -20.53 2.34
N GLU A 47 5.08 -20.45 1.05
CA GLU A 47 3.70 -20.47 0.56
C GLU A 47 3.05 -21.84 0.73
N PHE A 48 1.73 -21.86 0.79
CA PHE A 48 0.96 -23.10 0.70
C PHE A 48 0.73 -23.46 -0.77
N ASP A 49 0.62 -24.76 -1.06
CA ASP A 49 0.23 -25.20 -2.40
C ASP A 49 -1.15 -24.62 -2.76
N LEU A 50 -1.34 -24.24 -4.03
CA LEU A 50 -2.58 -23.57 -4.49
C LEU A 50 -3.87 -24.34 -4.14
N GLY A 51 -3.80 -25.68 -4.07
CA GLY A 51 -4.95 -26.53 -3.72
C GLY A 51 -5.35 -26.49 -2.24
N GLN A 52 -4.47 -25.99 -1.38
CA GLN A 52 -4.66 -25.91 0.07
C GLN A 52 -5.38 -24.62 0.50
N VAL A 53 -5.40 -23.58 -0.32
CA VAL A 53 -6.09 -22.32 0.00
C VAL A 53 -7.25 -22.12 -0.98
N ARG A 54 -8.45 -21.97 -0.44
CA ARG A 54 -9.67 -21.78 -1.23
C ARG A 54 -10.33 -20.46 -0.85
N PRO A 55 -10.44 -19.48 -1.77
CA PRO A 55 -11.21 -18.28 -1.49
C PRO A 55 -12.71 -18.63 -1.32
N ALA A 56 -13.38 -17.95 -0.41
CA ALA A 56 -14.83 -18.02 -0.29
C ALA A 56 -15.51 -17.24 -1.43
N SER A 57 -16.85 -17.28 -1.49
CA SER A 57 -17.61 -16.48 -2.44
C SER A 57 -17.29 -14.98 -2.31
N GLY A 58 -17.13 -14.32 -3.45
CA GLY A 58 -16.75 -12.91 -3.53
C GLY A 58 -15.81 -12.64 -4.69
N ARG A 59 -15.32 -11.39 -4.77
CA ARG A 59 -14.60 -10.87 -5.96
C ARG A 59 -13.38 -11.70 -6.36
N TRP A 60 -12.68 -12.29 -5.41
CA TRP A 60 -11.49 -13.11 -5.68
C TRP A 60 -11.86 -14.40 -6.40
N LEU A 61 -12.87 -15.13 -5.89
CA LEU A 61 -13.38 -16.33 -6.54
C LEU A 61 -14.05 -16.00 -7.88
N ASP A 62 -14.77 -14.87 -7.98
CA ASP A 62 -15.39 -14.43 -9.24
C ASP A 62 -14.32 -14.17 -10.32
N ASN A 63 -13.24 -13.46 -9.97
CA ASN A 63 -12.14 -13.17 -10.90
C ASN A 63 -11.37 -14.43 -11.30
N GLN A 64 -11.11 -15.33 -10.35
CA GLN A 64 -10.51 -16.63 -10.67
C GLN A 64 -11.42 -17.43 -11.62
N SER A 65 -12.71 -17.50 -11.33
CA SER A 65 -13.69 -18.25 -12.13
C SER A 65 -13.81 -17.72 -13.55
N ARG A 66 -13.83 -16.38 -13.73
CA ARG A 66 -13.80 -15.74 -15.05
C ARG A 66 -12.53 -16.12 -15.82
N THR A 67 -11.38 -16.08 -15.15
CA THR A 67 -10.08 -16.40 -15.77
C THR A 67 -9.97 -17.87 -16.16
N LEU A 68 -10.42 -18.78 -15.30
CA LEU A 68 -10.44 -20.22 -15.60
C LEU A 68 -11.43 -20.54 -16.72
N SER A 69 -12.57 -19.84 -16.77
CA SER A 69 -13.53 -19.99 -17.87
C SER A 69 -12.94 -19.52 -19.19
N TYR A 70 -12.24 -18.38 -19.18
CA TYR A 70 -11.50 -17.88 -20.34
C TYR A 70 -10.41 -18.87 -20.80
N LEU A 71 -9.60 -19.41 -19.89
CA LEU A 71 -8.56 -20.39 -20.21
C LEU A 71 -9.11 -21.69 -20.80
N ARG A 72 -10.33 -22.09 -20.44
CA ARG A 72 -11.02 -23.27 -21.02
C ARG A 72 -11.63 -22.97 -22.38
N PHE A 73 -11.94 -21.71 -22.65
CA PHE A 73 -12.50 -21.25 -23.92
C PHE A 73 -11.44 -21.00 -24.98
N VAL A 74 -10.28 -20.43 -24.60
CA VAL A 74 -9.22 -20.07 -25.55
C VAL A 74 -8.53 -21.31 -26.12
N ASP A 75 -8.33 -21.30 -27.43
CA ASP A 75 -7.59 -22.30 -28.18
C ASP A 75 -6.13 -22.40 -27.71
N VAL A 76 -5.66 -23.62 -27.41
CA VAL A 76 -4.30 -23.87 -26.91
C VAL A 76 -3.22 -23.54 -27.96
N ASP A 77 -3.47 -23.82 -29.24
CA ASP A 77 -2.54 -23.46 -30.32
C ASP A 77 -2.44 -21.94 -30.47
N ARG A 78 -3.50 -21.21 -30.12
CA ARG A 78 -3.46 -19.74 -30.03
C ARG A 78 -2.58 -19.25 -28.89
N LEU A 79 -2.71 -19.84 -27.70
CA LEU A 79 -1.85 -19.51 -26.54
C LEU A 79 -0.38 -19.77 -26.83
N LEU A 80 -0.10 -20.88 -27.53
CA LEU A 80 1.26 -21.29 -27.89
C LEU A 80 1.78 -20.63 -29.17
N TYR A 81 0.96 -19.89 -29.91
CA TYR A 81 1.30 -19.35 -31.22
C TYR A 81 2.68 -18.67 -31.27
N VAL A 82 2.96 -17.75 -30.34
CA VAL A 82 4.25 -17.01 -30.33
C VAL A 82 5.42 -17.91 -29.99
N PHE A 83 5.24 -18.84 -29.05
CA PHE A 83 6.27 -19.84 -28.75
C PHE A 83 6.55 -20.71 -29.98
N GLN A 84 5.51 -21.30 -30.57
CA GLN A 84 5.63 -22.15 -31.74
C GLN A 84 6.27 -21.38 -32.92
N ALA A 85 5.79 -20.18 -33.23
CA ALA A 85 6.34 -19.34 -34.29
C ALA A 85 7.83 -18.98 -34.06
N ASN A 86 8.20 -18.55 -32.84
CA ASN A 86 9.59 -18.19 -32.51
C ASN A 86 10.54 -19.39 -32.56
N HIS A 87 10.06 -20.57 -32.13
CA HIS A 87 10.82 -21.81 -32.15
C HIS A 87 10.72 -22.57 -33.48
N ARG A 88 10.07 -21.98 -34.51
CA ARG A 88 9.87 -22.59 -35.84
C ARG A 88 9.15 -23.94 -35.79
N LEU A 89 8.23 -24.09 -34.85
CA LEU A 89 7.29 -25.21 -34.75
C LEU A 89 6.00 -24.89 -35.53
N SER A 90 5.23 -25.93 -35.86
CA SER A 90 3.88 -25.75 -36.43
C SER A 90 3.00 -24.98 -35.45
N THR A 91 2.23 -24.02 -35.96
CA THR A 91 1.27 -23.24 -35.17
C THR A 91 -0.14 -23.85 -35.16
N GLY A 92 -0.31 -25.07 -35.67
CA GLY A 92 -1.62 -25.73 -35.74
C GLY A 92 -2.66 -25.02 -36.64
N GLY A 93 -2.24 -24.05 -37.46
CA GLY A 93 -3.16 -23.19 -38.22
C GLY A 93 -3.77 -22.05 -37.39
N ALA A 94 -3.32 -21.85 -36.15
CA ALA A 94 -3.78 -20.76 -35.30
C ALA A 94 -3.55 -19.39 -35.96
N ALA A 95 -4.56 -18.52 -35.85
CA ALA A 95 -4.44 -17.13 -36.28
C ALA A 95 -3.27 -16.44 -35.56
N ALA A 96 -2.66 -15.44 -36.20
CA ALA A 96 -1.58 -14.69 -35.59
C ALA A 96 -2.06 -13.85 -34.40
N ASN A 97 -1.25 -13.74 -33.34
CA ASN A 97 -1.51 -12.79 -32.26
C ASN A 97 -1.45 -11.38 -32.83
N GLY A 98 -2.48 -10.55 -32.54
CA GLY A 98 -2.43 -9.13 -32.89
C GLY A 98 -1.12 -8.50 -32.41
N GLY A 99 -0.50 -7.64 -33.21
CA GLY A 99 0.82 -7.09 -32.89
C GLY A 99 0.83 -6.28 -31.58
N PRO A 100 2.01 -6.08 -30.96
CA PRO A 100 2.15 -5.14 -29.85
C PRO A 100 1.94 -3.72 -30.37
N GLY A 101 0.71 -3.21 -30.31
CA GLY A 101 0.40 -1.95 -30.99
C GLY A 101 -0.99 -1.39 -30.68
N GLY A 102 -1.37 -1.35 -29.40
CA GLY A 102 -2.44 -0.46 -28.95
C GLY A 102 -1.84 0.85 -28.46
N ARG A 103 -2.38 2.01 -28.86
CA ARG A 103 -2.06 3.28 -28.18
C ARG A 103 -2.47 3.13 -26.73
N ARG A 104 -1.48 3.09 -25.83
CA ARG A 104 -1.71 3.22 -24.39
C ARG A 104 -2.50 4.51 -24.19
N GLY A 105 -3.75 4.43 -23.74
CA GLY A 105 -4.40 5.56 -23.10
C GLY A 105 -3.50 6.05 -21.97
N VAL A 106 -3.43 7.36 -21.77
CA VAL A 106 -2.74 7.95 -20.61
C VAL A 106 -3.25 7.28 -19.33
N GLY A 107 -2.31 6.93 -18.44
CA GLY A 107 -2.52 5.98 -17.34
C GLY A 107 -3.52 6.40 -16.26
N PRO A 108 -3.69 5.55 -15.22
CA PRO A 108 -4.88 5.47 -14.34
C PRO A 108 -5.08 6.63 -13.35
N ALA A 109 -4.37 7.75 -13.52
CA ALA A 109 -4.66 8.96 -12.76
C ALA A 109 -5.80 9.77 -13.40
N TRP A 110 -6.05 9.60 -14.71
CA TRP A 110 -7.00 10.38 -15.50
C TRP A 110 -7.63 9.53 -16.62
N GLY A 111 -8.86 9.08 -16.43
CA GLY A 111 -9.66 8.52 -17.53
C GLY A 111 -9.32 7.07 -17.91
N GLY A 112 -10.35 6.35 -18.34
CA GLY A 112 -10.39 4.90 -18.60
C GLY A 112 -9.15 4.34 -19.30
N GLY A 113 -8.58 3.29 -18.69
CA GLY A 113 -7.54 2.48 -19.34
C GLY A 113 -8.08 1.78 -20.58
N THR A 114 -7.19 1.49 -21.53
CA THR A 114 -7.51 0.64 -22.68
C THR A 114 -7.63 -0.81 -22.21
N TRP A 115 -8.77 -1.45 -22.47
CA TRP A 115 -8.99 -2.86 -22.18
C TRP A 115 -8.41 -3.73 -23.30
N SER A 116 -7.88 -4.89 -22.93
CA SER A 116 -7.48 -5.90 -23.90
C SER A 116 -8.71 -6.51 -24.57
N ALA A 117 -8.52 -6.96 -25.81
CA ALA A 117 -9.47 -7.75 -26.56
C ALA A 117 -8.85 -9.10 -26.95
N ASP A 118 -9.67 -10.14 -26.97
CA ASP A 118 -9.24 -11.56 -27.01
C ASP A 118 -8.24 -11.89 -28.11
N TYR A 119 -8.46 -11.37 -29.32
CA TYR A 119 -7.70 -11.78 -30.51
C TYR A 119 -6.77 -10.70 -31.06
N THR A 120 -6.86 -9.48 -30.55
CA THR A 120 -6.15 -8.32 -31.09
C THR A 120 -5.18 -7.69 -30.10
N SER A 121 -5.15 -8.15 -28.85
CA SER A 121 -4.27 -7.62 -27.80
C SER A 121 -3.26 -8.67 -27.32
N PHE A 122 -2.01 -8.55 -27.78
CA PHE A 122 -0.90 -9.38 -27.29
C PHE A 122 0.10 -8.54 -26.49
N TRP A 123 -0.29 -8.21 -25.26
CA TRP A 123 0.51 -7.39 -24.35
C TRP A 123 1.03 -8.25 -23.20
N CYS A 124 2.19 -7.89 -22.65
CA CYS A 124 2.71 -8.52 -21.44
C CYS A 124 1.67 -8.51 -20.30
N CYS A 125 0.89 -7.42 -20.17
CA CYS A 125 -0.19 -7.30 -19.20
C CYS A 125 -1.31 -8.35 -19.35
N GLN A 126 -1.56 -8.85 -20.57
CA GLN A 126 -2.57 -9.88 -20.82
C GLN A 126 -2.11 -11.22 -20.23
N GLY A 127 -0.87 -11.63 -20.53
CA GLY A 127 -0.28 -12.86 -19.98
C GLY A 127 -0.22 -12.80 -18.45
N THR A 128 0.36 -11.74 -17.89
CA THR A 128 0.45 -11.59 -16.43
C THR A 128 -0.92 -11.44 -15.75
N GLY A 129 -1.91 -10.86 -16.44
CA GLY A 129 -3.27 -10.73 -15.94
C GLY A 129 -3.96 -12.08 -15.78
N ILE A 130 -3.79 -12.98 -16.74
CA ILE A 130 -4.27 -14.37 -16.66
C ILE A 130 -3.57 -15.10 -15.50
N GLU A 131 -2.24 -15.05 -15.44
CA GLU A 131 -1.48 -15.70 -14.36
C GLU A 131 -1.93 -15.23 -12.97
N THR A 132 -2.02 -13.91 -12.76
CA THR A 132 -2.34 -13.31 -11.47
C THR A 132 -3.70 -13.78 -10.93
N ASN A 133 -4.73 -13.78 -11.78
CA ASN A 133 -6.09 -14.12 -11.35
C ASN A 133 -6.28 -15.61 -11.06
N THR A 134 -5.36 -16.49 -11.48
CA THR A 134 -5.40 -17.92 -11.13
C THR A 134 -4.85 -18.23 -9.74
N LYS A 135 -4.04 -17.33 -9.18
CA LYS A 135 -3.26 -17.56 -7.94
C LYS A 135 -3.43 -16.50 -6.86
N LEU A 136 -4.46 -15.66 -6.93
CA LEU A 136 -4.69 -14.57 -5.95
C LEU A 136 -4.58 -15.01 -4.49
N MET A 137 -4.95 -16.26 -4.19
CA MET A 137 -4.95 -16.84 -2.84
C MET A 137 -3.57 -17.24 -2.28
N ASP A 138 -2.54 -17.33 -3.13
CA ASP A 138 -1.21 -17.84 -2.74
C ASP A 138 -0.57 -17.04 -1.59
N SER A 139 -0.92 -15.76 -1.51
CA SER A 139 -0.35 -14.80 -0.57
C SER A 139 -1.22 -14.54 0.66
N ILE A 140 -2.36 -15.26 0.83
CA ILE A 140 -3.23 -15.07 2.00
C ILE A 140 -2.53 -15.57 3.28
N TYR A 141 -1.90 -16.75 3.18
CA TYR A 141 -1.22 -17.39 4.29
C TYR A 141 0.16 -17.89 3.87
N PHE A 142 1.14 -17.79 4.75
CA PHE A 142 2.42 -18.52 4.65
C PHE A 142 2.66 -19.34 5.92
N HIS A 143 3.67 -20.20 5.92
CA HIS A 143 4.07 -20.95 7.11
C HIS A 143 5.58 -21.07 7.28
N ASP A 144 6.03 -21.24 8.53
CA ASP A 144 7.40 -21.66 8.84
C ASP A 144 7.37 -22.58 10.06
N GLY A 145 7.77 -23.84 9.88
CA GLY A 145 7.58 -24.90 10.88
C GLY A 145 6.11 -24.99 11.34
N THR A 146 5.85 -24.64 12.59
CA THR A 146 4.51 -24.61 13.19
C THR A 146 3.86 -23.21 13.18
N THR A 147 4.57 -22.18 12.73
CA THR A 147 4.07 -20.80 12.64
C THR A 147 3.20 -20.63 11.41
N LEU A 148 2.00 -20.09 11.60
CA LEU A 148 1.13 -19.63 10.51
C LEU A 148 1.24 -18.12 10.38
N PHE A 149 1.54 -17.62 9.18
CA PHE A 149 1.48 -16.21 8.84
C PHE A 149 0.12 -15.92 8.20
N VAL A 150 -0.58 -14.90 8.71
CA VAL A 150 -1.83 -14.40 8.16
C VAL A 150 -1.55 -13.04 7.54
N ASN A 151 -1.46 -12.99 6.21
CA ASN A 151 -0.95 -11.84 5.47
C ASN A 151 -2.06 -10.94 4.91
N LEU A 152 -3.16 -11.55 4.46
CA LEU A 152 -4.28 -10.85 3.82
C LEU A 152 -5.60 -11.21 4.51
N PHE A 153 -6.46 -10.20 4.65
CA PHE A 153 -7.77 -10.36 5.26
C PHE A 153 -8.83 -10.58 4.18
N VAL A 154 -9.02 -11.84 3.79
CA VAL A 154 -9.95 -12.28 2.73
C VAL A 154 -10.62 -13.57 3.18
N SER A 155 -11.95 -13.63 3.04
CA SER A 155 -12.72 -14.82 3.36
C SER A 155 -12.22 -16.02 2.56
N SER A 156 -11.76 -17.05 3.27
CA SER A 156 -11.01 -18.18 2.69
C SER A 156 -10.96 -19.36 3.65
N THR A 157 -10.68 -20.55 3.11
CA THR A 157 -10.35 -21.74 3.90
C THR A 157 -8.95 -22.21 3.53
N LEU A 158 -8.10 -22.37 4.54
CA LEU A 158 -6.81 -23.04 4.44
C LEU A 158 -6.93 -24.47 4.99
N ASP A 159 -6.55 -25.45 4.19
CA ASP A 159 -6.29 -26.83 4.59
C ASP A 159 -4.78 -27.03 4.77
N TRP A 160 -4.31 -26.95 6.01
CA TRP A 160 -2.92 -27.23 6.36
C TRP A 160 -2.69 -28.73 6.54
N SER A 161 -2.75 -29.45 5.41
CA SER A 161 -2.65 -30.91 5.32
C SER A 161 -1.53 -31.53 6.16
N ARG A 162 -0.31 -30.97 6.12
CA ARG A 162 0.85 -31.44 6.90
C ARG A 162 0.62 -31.47 8.41
N ARG A 163 -0.32 -30.67 8.92
CA ARG A 163 -0.70 -30.62 10.35
C ARG A 163 -2.11 -31.15 10.61
N GLY A 164 -2.88 -31.47 9.57
CA GLY A 164 -4.30 -31.81 9.70
C GLY A 164 -5.13 -30.69 10.33
N ILE A 165 -4.76 -29.43 10.12
CA ILE A 165 -5.44 -28.24 10.67
C ILE A 165 -6.16 -27.52 9.54
N THR A 166 -7.39 -27.08 9.80
CA THR A 166 -8.13 -26.20 8.91
C THR A 166 -8.26 -24.83 9.55
N VAL A 167 -8.02 -23.76 8.79
CA VAL A 167 -8.30 -22.38 9.20
C VAL A 167 -9.35 -21.79 8.28
N THR A 168 -10.49 -21.43 8.83
CA THR A 168 -11.56 -20.74 8.10
C THR A 168 -11.56 -19.27 8.48
N GLN A 169 -11.29 -18.41 7.51
CA GLN A 169 -11.36 -16.97 7.64
C GLN A 169 -12.70 -16.45 7.10
N THR A 170 -13.39 -15.64 7.89
CA THR A 170 -14.64 -14.96 7.53
C THR A 170 -14.52 -13.48 7.79
N THR A 171 -14.77 -12.65 6.76
CA THR A 171 -14.70 -11.21 6.87
C THR A 171 -15.49 -10.50 5.76
N SER A 172 -15.95 -9.28 6.05
CA SER A 172 -16.42 -8.30 5.05
C SER A 172 -15.38 -7.22 4.74
N TYR A 173 -14.15 -7.37 5.24
CA TYR A 173 -13.04 -6.48 4.96
C TYR A 173 -12.83 -6.33 3.44
N PRO A 174 -12.61 -5.11 2.90
CA PRO A 174 -12.42 -3.83 3.62
C PRO A 174 -13.70 -3.01 3.86
N VAL A 175 -14.90 -3.54 3.62
CA VAL A 175 -16.16 -2.85 3.94
C VAL A 175 -16.36 -2.77 5.45
N GLY A 176 -16.22 -3.91 6.13
CA GLY A 176 -16.11 -4.00 7.58
C GLY A 176 -14.65 -3.88 8.04
N ASP A 177 -14.48 -3.80 9.36
CA ASP A 177 -13.19 -3.62 10.02
C ASP A 177 -12.69 -4.90 10.73
N THR A 178 -13.41 -6.02 10.60
CA THR A 178 -13.21 -7.22 11.42
C THR A 178 -13.06 -8.48 10.57
N ALA A 179 -12.07 -9.30 10.90
CA ALA A 179 -11.88 -10.64 10.36
C ALA A 179 -11.84 -11.69 11.48
N SER A 180 -12.50 -12.82 11.27
CA SER A 180 -12.50 -13.95 12.20
C SER A 180 -11.81 -15.14 11.57
N LEU A 181 -10.89 -15.78 12.29
CA LEU A 181 -10.17 -16.98 11.89
C LEU A 181 -10.48 -18.10 12.87
N GLN A 182 -11.30 -19.06 12.45
CA GLN A 182 -11.61 -20.25 13.24
C GLN A 182 -10.65 -21.39 12.89
N VAL A 183 -10.06 -22.01 13.90
CA VAL A 183 -9.12 -23.13 13.74
C VAL A 183 -9.82 -24.44 14.12
N THR A 184 -9.84 -25.42 13.22
CA THR A 184 -10.45 -26.75 13.42
C THR A 184 -9.53 -27.88 12.92
N GLY A 185 -9.97 -29.14 13.07
CA GLY A 185 -9.17 -30.32 12.72
C GLY A 185 -8.34 -30.85 13.91
N ASN A 186 -7.18 -31.43 13.62
CA ASN A 186 -6.26 -32.03 14.60
C ASN A 186 -5.42 -30.96 15.33
N VAL A 187 -6.09 -29.93 15.83
CA VAL A 187 -5.48 -28.79 16.50
C VAL A 187 -4.95 -29.24 17.86
N SER A 188 -3.63 -29.20 18.04
CA SER A 188 -2.97 -29.54 19.29
C SER A 188 -1.63 -28.83 19.44
N GLY A 189 -1.13 -28.78 20.67
CA GLY A 189 0.15 -28.19 21.02
C GLY A 189 0.17 -26.66 20.99
N SER A 190 1.30 -26.09 21.40
CA SER A 190 1.54 -24.66 21.39
C SER A 190 2.18 -24.23 20.08
N TRP A 191 1.59 -23.25 19.39
CA TRP A 191 2.14 -22.69 18.15
C TRP A 191 1.67 -21.26 17.91
N THR A 192 2.37 -20.56 17.01
CA THR A 192 2.19 -19.12 16.77
C THR A 192 1.34 -18.86 15.53
N MET A 193 0.29 -18.05 15.68
CA MET A 193 -0.33 -17.35 14.54
C MET A 193 0.24 -15.94 14.49
N ARG A 194 1.00 -15.64 13.44
CA ARG A 194 1.64 -14.36 13.18
C ARG A 194 0.74 -13.53 12.25
N ILE A 195 0.08 -12.52 12.80
CA ILE A 195 -1.00 -11.79 12.15
C ILE A 195 -0.48 -10.44 11.65
N ARG A 196 -0.60 -10.15 10.36
CA ARG A 196 -0.20 -8.85 9.81
C ARG A 196 -1.06 -7.75 10.43
N ILE A 197 -0.42 -6.75 11.02
CA ILE A 197 -1.05 -5.49 11.41
C ILE A 197 -0.65 -4.45 10.36
N PRO A 198 -1.54 -4.08 9.42
CA PRO A 198 -1.17 -3.14 8.39
C PRO A 198 -0.79 -1.76 8.93
N SER A 199 -0.17 -0.92 8.11
CA SER A 199 0.30 0.41 8.54
C SER A 199 -0.78 1.50 8.48
N TRP A 200 -1.91 1.22 7.82
CA TRP A 200 -2.98 2.18 7.56
C TRP A 200 -4.06 2.34 8.66
N PRO A 201 -4.41 1.32 9.48
CA PRO A 201 -5.49 1.48 10.45
C PRO A 201 -5.06 2.43 11.57
N GLN A 202 -6.04 3.06 12.21
CA GLN A 202 -5.80 3.93 13.37
C GLN A 202 -5.42 3.15 14.62
N GLY A 203 -5.92 1.93 14.74
CA GLY A 203 -5.63 0.99 15.82
C GLY A 203 -6.03 -0.41 15.40
N ALA A 204 -5.52 -1.40 16.12
CA ALA A 204 -5.86 -2.79 15.90
C ALA A 204 -6.06 -3.52 17.22
N THR A 205 -6.90 -4.53 17.24
CA THR A 205 -7.03 -5.46 18.37
C THR A 205 -7.06 -6.90 17.88
N VAL A 206 -6.57 -7.81 18.71
CA VAL A 206 -6.60 -9.25 18.49
C VAL A 206 -7.23 -9.90 19.73
N SER A 207 -8.28 -10.68 19.51
CA SER A 207 -9.00 -11.40 20.55
C SER A 207 -9.08 -12.88 20.22
N VAL A 208 -9.18 -13.73 21.24
CA VAL A 208 -9.44 -15.17 21.09
C VAL A 208 -10.69 -15.49 21.89
N ASN A 209 -11.68 -16.11 21.25
CA ASN A 209 -12.96 -16.50 21.86
C ASN A 209 -13.62 -15.32 22.62
N GLY A 210 -13.56 -14.12 22.05
CA GLY A 210 -14.11 -12.88 22.62
C GLY A 210 -13.20 -12.15 23.62
N VAL A 211 -12.10 -12.75 24.07
CA VAL A 211 -11.18 -12.15 25.05
C VAL A 211 -10.00 -11.49 24.33
N GLN A 212 -9.84 -10.18 24.50
CA GLN A 212 -8.71 -9.44 23.94
C GLN A 212 -7.38 -9.93 24.54
N GLN A 213 -6.40 -10.17 23.66
CA GLN A 213 -5.09 -10.69 24.03
C GLN A 213 -4.13 -9.55 24.38
N ASN A 214 -3.26 -9.77 25.37
CA ASN A 214 -2.21 -8.83 25.75
C ASN A 214 -0.94 -9.05 24.90
N ILE A 215 -1.00 -8.64 23.64
CA ILE A 215 0.12 -8.75 22.67
C ILE A 215 0.37 -7.42 21.98
N SER A 216 1.57 -7.26 21.41
CA SER A 216 1.90 -6.05 20.62
C SER A 216 1.18 -6.06 19.28
N VAL A 217 0.47 -4.97 18.98
CA VAL A 217 -0.34 -4.78 17.75
C VAL A 217 0.06 -3.50 17.01
N THR A 218 1.36 -3.38 16.71
CA THR A 218 1.94 -2.17 16.11
C THR A 218 1.61 -2.08 14.61
N PRO A 219 1.02 -0.97 14.12
CA PRO A 219 0.80 -0.77 12.68
C PRO A 219 2.08 -0.89 11.85
N GLY A 220 2.01 -1.62 10.74
CA GLY A 220 3.14 -1.88 9.84
C GLY A 220 4.03 -3.04 10.28
N SER A 221 3.56 -3.91 11.18
CA SER A 221 4.31 -5.04 11.71
C SER A 221 3.46 -6.32 11.73
N TYR A 222 3.94 -7.37 12.41
CA TYR A 222 3.16 -8.55 12.74
C TYR A 222 2.93 -8.65 14.24
N ALA A 223 1.73 -9.08 14.63
CA ALA A 223 1.40 -9.46 16.00
C ALA A 223 1.57 -10.97 16.16
N ASP A 224 2.38 -11.39 17.13
CA ASP A 224 2.63 -12.80 17.43
C ASP A 224 1.64 -13.29 18.49
N LEU A 225 0.77 -14.24 18.09
CA LEU A 225 -0.19 -14.89 18.97
C LEU A 225 0.22 -16.36 19.18
N THR A 226 1.04 -16.62 20.20
CA THR A 226 1.46 -17.96 20.60
C THR A 226 0.54 -18.52 21.68
N ARG A 227 -0.12 -19.65 21.40
CA ARG A 227 -1.02 -20.32 22.36
C ARG A 227 -1.02 -21.83 22.19
N SER A 228 -1.51 -22.53 23.22
CA SER A 228 -2.05 -23.88 23.07
C SER A 228 -3.46 -23.81 22.49
N TRP A 229 -3.63 -24.32 21.28
CA TRP A 229 -4.88 -24.17 20.54
C TRP A 229 -5.81 -25.37 20.76
N THR A 230 -7.11 -25.09 20.80
CA THR A 230 -8.18 -26.11 20.85
C THR A 230 -9.01 -26.05 19.56
N PRO A 231 -9.50 -27.17 19.01
CA PRO A 231 -10.43 -27.14 17.89
C PRO A 231 -11.66 -26.26 18.21
N GLY A 232 -11.99 -25.34 17.31
CA GLY A 232 -13.07 -24.36 17.47
C GLY A 232 -12.60 -22.97 17.94
N ASP A 233 -11.35 -22.84 18.41
CA ASP A 233 -10.78 -21.54 18.78
C ASP A 233 -10.93 -20.54 17.63
N THR A 234 -11.45 -19.37 17.95
CA THR A 234 -11.69 -18.29 16.99
C THR A 234 -10.88 -17.07 17.36
N VAL A 235 -9.96 -16.68 16.48
CA VAL A 235 -9.26 -15.40 16.55
C VAL A 235 -10.10 -14.34 15.86
N THR A 236 -10.31 -13.21 16.52
CA THR A 236 -10.92 -12.02 15.92
C THR A 236 -9.88 -10.92 15.83
N VAL A 237 -9.65 -10.43 14.62
CA VAL A 237 -8.76 -9.30 14.32
C VAL A 237 -9.65 -8.12 13.93
N ARG A 238 -9.52 -7.00 14.64
CA ARG A 238 -10.21 -5.75 14.30
C ARG A 238 -9.18 -4.69 13.90
N LEU A 239 -9.39 -4.07 12.75
CA LEU A 239 -8.54 -3.02 12.17
C LEU A 239 -9.36 -1.74 12.01
N THR A 240 -9.23 -0.79 12.94
CA THR A 240 -10.05 0.44 12.93
C THR A 240 -9.66 1.32 11.74
N GLU A 241 -10.46 1.26 10.67
CA GLU A 241 -10.21 1.97 9.42
C GLU A 241 -10.68 3.43 9.46
N ARG A 242 -9.94 4.30 8.77
CA ARG A 242 -10.24 5.73 8.66
C ARG A 242 -9.98 6.23 7.23
N VAL A 243 -10.59 7.36 6.90
CA VAL A 243 -10.21 8.13 5.71
C VAL A 243 -8.82 8.72 5.91
N VAL A 244 -7.96 8.55 4.91
CA VAL A 244 -6.60 9.08 4.89
C VAL A 244 -6.34 9.73 3.53
N MET A 245 -5.89 10.99 3.54
CA MET A 245 -5.33 11.59 2.33
C MET A 245 -3.85 11.24 2.19
N LYS A 246 -3.50 10.69 1.04
CA LYS A 246 -2.13 10.30 0.67
C LYS A 246 -1.58 11.27 -0.36
N ALA A 247 -0.62 12.08 0.04
CA ALA A 247 0.08 13.00 -0.86
C ALA A 247 0.81 12.27 -1.97
N ALA A 248 0.81 12.86 -3.17
CA ALA A 248 1.73 12.48 -4.23
C ALA A 248 3.17 12.77 -3.81
N ASN A 249 4.12 11.96 -4.27
CA ASN A 249 5.51 12.04 -3.85
C ASN A 249 6.19 13.36 -4.26
N ASP A 250 5.73 13.94 -5.37
CA ASP A 250 6.29 15.14 -6.01
C ASP A 250 5.50 16.42 -5.68
N ASN A 251 4.23 16.30 -5.27
CA ASN A 251 3.39 17.44 -4.94
C ASN A 251 2.46 17.15 -3.74
N PRO A 252 2.74 17.71 -2.54
CA PRO A 252 1.89 17.52 -1.37
C PRO A 252 0.50 18.17 -1.50
N GLY A 253 0.33 19.09 -2.46
CA GLY A 253 -0.94 19.69 -2.83
C GLY A 253 -1.85 18.80 -3.68
N VAL A 254 -1.33 17.66 -4.16
CA VAL A 254 -2.08 16.65 -4.91
C VAL A 254 -2.16 15.38 -4.07
N GLN A 255 -3.37 14.88 -3.80
CA GLN A 255 -3.56 13.78 -2.85
C GLN A 255 -4.62 12.78 -3.34
N ALA A 256 -4.42 11.50 -3.03
CA ALA A 256 -5.41 10.45 -3.20
C ALA A 256 -6.18 10.22 -1.88
N VAL A 257 -7.46 9.89 -1.97
CA VAL A 257 -8.28 9.51 -0.81
C VAL A 257 -8.18 7.99 -0.62
N THR A 258 -7.88 7.53 0.59
CA THR A 258 -7.86 6.10 0.93
C THR A 258 -8.75 5.81 2.13
N TYR A 259 -9.36 4.62 2.16
CA TYR A 259 -10.03 4.06 3.33
C TYR A 259 -9.50 2.65 3.56
N GLY A 260 -8.70 2.49 4.63
CA GLY A 260 -7.89 1.30 4.83
C GLY A 260 -6.97 0.99 3.65
N PRO A 261 -7.04 -0.22 3.05
CA PRO A 261 -6.21 -0.61 1.92
C PRO A 261 -6.75 -0.09 0.58
N VAL A 262 -7.92 0.55 0.57
CA VAL A 262 -8.65 0.89 -0.65
C VAL A 262 -8.39 2.33 -1.03
N VAL A 263 -7.89 2.53 -2.25
CA VAL A 263 -7.90 3.84 -2.92
C VAL A 263 -9.32 4.13 -3.41
N LEU A 264 -9.83 5.31 -3.09
CA LEU A 264 -11.12 5.79 -3.57
C LEU A 264 -10.92 6.66 -4.82
N SER A 265 -11.89 6.60 -5.72
CA SER A 265 -11.99 7.43 -6.91
C SER A 265 -13.30 8.19 -6.95
N GLY A 266 -13.27 9.43 -7.44
CA GLY A 266 -14.45 10.24 -7.70
C GLY A 266 -15.14 9.81 -8.98
N ASP A 267 -16.47 9.69 -8.93
CA ASP A 267 -17.32 9.36 -10.07
C ASP A 267 -17.75 10.62 -10.83
N TYR A 268 -17.38 10.71 -12.11
CA TYR A 268 -17.75 11.82 -13.00
C TYR A 268 -18.64 11.38 -14.18
N GLY A 269 -19.10 10.13 -14.22
CA GLY A 269 -19.92 9.62 -15.32
C GLY A 269 -19.26 9.86 -16.68
N ASP A 270 -19.97 10.47 -17.63
CA ASP A 270 -19.43 10.81 -18.95
C ASP A 270 -18.73 12.18 -19.00
N THR A 271 -18.64 12.89 -17.86
CA THR A 271 -18.05 14.22 -17.81
C THR A 271 -16.54 14.13 -18.02
N SER A 272 -16.06 14.72 -19.11
CA SER A 272 -14.62 14.83 -19.37
C SER A 272 -14.01 15.93 -18.52
N LEU A 273 -12.91 15.62 -17.85
CA LEU A 273 -12.18 16.58 -17.00
C LEU A 273 -10.90 17.00 -17.71
N SER A 274 -10.66 18.31 -17.78
CA SER A 274 -9.44 18.89 -18.35
C SER A 274 -8.30 19.03 -17.34
N SER A 275 -8.60 18.90 -16.04
CA SER A 275 -7.64 19.00 -14.94
C SER A 275 -8.15 18.33 -13.67
N ALA A 276 -7.26 18.14 -12.69
CA ALA A 276 -7.63 17.66 -11.38
C ALA A 276 -8.63 18.59 -10.67
N PRO A 277 -9.82 18.09 -10.28
CA PRO A 277 -10.75 18.86 -9.48
C PRO A 277 -10.17 19.11 -8.08
N THR A 278 -10.52 20.26 -7.51
CA THR A 278 -10.17 20.62 -6.14
C THR A 278 -11.13 19.95 -5.18
N LEU A 279 -10.65 19.09 -4.29
CA LEU A 279 -11.44 18.42 -3.27
C LEU A 279 -11.40 19.21 -1.95
N THR A 280 -12.52 19.29 -1.24
CA THR A 280 -12.59 19.75 0.15
C THR A 280 -12.48 18.53 1.08
N PRO A 281 -11.31 18.20 1.67
CA PRO A 281 -11.14 16.90 2.34
C PRO A 281 -12.04 16.72 3.57
N SER A 282 -12.37 17.81 4.26
CA SER A 282 -13.27 17.79 5.43
C SER A 282 -14.73 17.46 5.09
N SER A 283 -15.10 17.46 3.81
CA SER A 283 -16.46 17.12 3.35
C SER A 283 -16.66 15.63 3.08
N ILE A 284 -15.60 14.80 3.19
CA ILE A 284 -15.68 13.37 2.90
C ILE A 284 -16.49 12.67 3.99
N ILE A 285 -17.64 12.11 3.61
CA ILE A 285 -18.56 11.42 4.51
C ILE A 285 -18.83 10.02 3.97
N ARG A 286 -18.67 9.00 4.81
CA ARG A 286 -19.09 7.63 4.46
C ARG A 286 -20.62 7.55 4.52
N THR A 287 -21.24 7.08 3.44
CA THR A 287 -22.71 7.05 3.29
C THR A 287 -23.31 5.65 3.42
N SER A 288 -22.48 4.60 3.49
CA SER A 288 -22.94 3.21 3.61
C SER A 288 -22.13 2.41 4.64
N THR A 289 -22.81 1.52 5.35
CA THR A 289 -22.21 0.53 6.26
C THR A 289 -21.96 -0.82 5.57
N THR A 290 -22.66 -1.10 4.47
CA THR A 290 -22.60 -2.38 3.72
C THR A 290 -21.80 -2.28 2.43
N ALA A 291 -21.36 -1.07 2.07
CA ALA A 291 -20.45 -0.81 0.96
C ALA A 291 -19.42 0.26 1.35
N LEU A 292 -18.34 0.34 0.57
CA LEU A 292 -17.42 1.48 0.61
C LEU A 292 -17.97 2.58 -0.30
N ALA A 293 -18.94 3.34 0.20
CA ALA A 293 -19.52 4.48 -0.50
C ALA A 293 -19.36 5.74 0.33
N PHE A 294 -18.95 6.82 -0.33
CA PHE A 294 -18.70 8.11 0.29
C PHE A 294 -19.22 9.23 -0.59
N THR A 295 -19.50 10.39 0.00
CA THR A 295 -19.73 11.66 -0.69
C THR A 295 -18.68 12.66 -0.27
N ALA A 296 -18.40 13.62 -1.15
CA ALA A 296 -17.54 14.77 -0.87
C ALA A 296 -17.97 15.98 -1.71
N THR A 297 -17.39 17.14 -1.43
CA THR A 297 -17.50 18.35 -2.25
C THR A 297 -16.20 18.56 -3.02
N ALA A 298 -16.32 18.72 -4.33
CA ALA A 298 -15.22 19.08 -5.21
C ALA A 298 -15.55 20.33 -6.04
N SER A 299 -14.58 20.88 -6.76
CA SER A 299 -14.81 21.91 -7.77
C SER A 299 -15.78 21.38 -8.82
N GLY A 300 -16.98 21.96 -8.90
CA GLY A 300 -18.08 21.48 -9.73
C GLY A 300 -19.29 20.94 -8.95
N GLY A 301 -19.17 20.74 -7.63
CA GLY A 301 -20.28 20.36 -6.76
C GLY A 301 -20.04 19.07 -5.97
N PRO A 302 -21.12 18.43 -5.48
CA PRO A 302 -21.03 17.13 -4.82
C PRO A 302 -20.47 16.05 -5.75
N VAL A 303 -19.67 15.14 -5.21
CA VAL A 303 -19.12 13.99 -5.94
C VAL A 303 -19.21 12.74 -5.07
N ASN A 304 -19.53 11.61 -5.70
CA ASN A 304 -19.49 10.30 -5.06
C ASN A 304 -18.07 9.75 -5.12
N LEU A 305 -17.55 9.23 -4.01
CA LEU A 305 -16.31 8.47 -3.98
C LEU A 305 -16.61 6.99 -3.77
N ARG A 306 -16.03 6.14 -4.61
CA ARG A 306 -16.16 4.68 -4.58
C ARG A 306 -14.79 4.01 -4.69
N PRO A 307 -14.64 2.71 -4.43
CA PRO A 307 -13.38 2.03 -4.59
C PRO A 307 -12.90 2.13 -6.04
N PHE A 308 -11.61 2.43 -6.22
CA PHE A 308 -11.03 2.53 -7.55
C PHE A 308 -11.14 1.21 -8.35
N TYR A 309 -11.12 0.06 -7.66
CA TYR A 309 -11.33 -1.23 -8.32
C TYR A 309 -12.74 -1.43 -8.89
N ASP A 310 -13.70 -0.55 -8.57
CA ASP A 310 -15.06 -0.52 -9.16
C ASP A 310 -15.19 0.59 -10.23
N ALA A 311 -14.10 1.31 -10.55
CA ALA A 311 -14.10 2.43 -11.50
C ALA A 311 -14.03 1.97 -12.97
N HIS A 312 -15.09 1.32 -13.45
CA HIS A 312 -15.20 0.80 -14.82
C HIS A 312 -16.29 1.51 -15.63
N GLY A 313 -16.02 1.81 -16.90
CA GLY A 313 -17.03 2.31 -17.84
C GLY A 313 -17.50 3.76 -17.63
N HIS A 314 -16.74 4.58 -16.90
CA HIS A 314 -17.02 6.00 -16.67
C HIS A 314 -15.71 6.77 -16.45
N ASN A 315 -15.78 8.10 -16.53
CA ASN A 315 -14.70 9.00 -16.15
C ASN A 315 -14.59 9.07 -14.62
N TYR A 316 -13.37 8.95 -14.13
CA TYR A 316 -13.07 8.99 -12.70
C TYR A 316 -11.80 9.79 -12.40
N VAL A 317 -11.65 10.17 -11.14
CA VAL A 317 -10.46 10.84 -10.60
C VAL A 317 -9.94 10.11 -9.37
N VAL A 318 -8.66 9.77 -9.36
CA VAL A 318 -7.98 9.23 -8.15
C VAL A 318 -7.25 10.31 -7.38
N TYR A 319 -6.59 11.23 -8.10
CA TYR A 319 -5.79 12.30 -7.50
C TYR A 319 -6.50 13.64 -7.56
N TRP A 320 -6.56 14.31 -6.42
CA TRP A 320 -7.29 15.56 -6.23
C TRP A 320 -6.32 16.69 -5.93
N ASN A 321 -6.64 17.90 -6.40
CA ASN A 321 -6.02 19.10 -5.85
C ASN A 321 -6.60 19.34 -4.46
N THR A 322 -5.77 19.47 -3.42
CA THR A 322 -6.24 19.77 -2.05
C THR A 322 -5.56 20.98 -1.44
N GLY A 323 -4.62 21.61 -2.14
CA GLY A 323 -3.80 22.69 -1.59
C GLY A 323 -3.00 22.26 -0.35
N GLY A 324 -2.79 20.95 -0.14
CA GLY A 324 -2.09 20.37 0.99
C GLY A 324 -3.00 20.00 2.17
N GLN A 325 -4.31 20.29 2.09
CA GLN A 325 -5.27 19.98 3.15
C GLN A 325 -5.50 18.47 3.29
N GLY A 326 -5.65 17.98 4.51
CA GLY A 326 -6.10 16.61 4.82
C GLY A 326 -5.04 15.50 4.80
N GLY A 327 -3.78 15.80 4.43
CA GLY A 327 -2.68 14.83 4.42
C GLY A 327 -2.42 14.18 5.79
N THR A 328 -1.86 12.95 5.80
CA THR A 328 -1.28 12.36 7.03
C THR A 328 -0.15 13.21 7.62
N GLY A 329 0.37 14.14 6.83
CA GLY A 329 1.02 15.35 7.33
C GLY A 329 0.29 16.57 6.74
N GLN A 330 -0.11 17.48 7.62
CA GLN A 330 -0.55 18.87 7.33
C GLN A 330 -2.05 19.17 7.18
N ALA A 331 -2.96 18.44 7.85
CA ALA A 331 -4.23 19.08 8.23
C ALA A 331 -3.94 20.18 9.27
N THR A 332 -4.38 21.42 9.00
CA THR A 332 -4.32 22.51 9.97
C THR A 332 -5.67 22.71 10.65
N PHE A 333 -5.69 22.85 11.96
CA PHE A 333 -6.85 23.16 12.80
C PHE A 333 -6.66 24.51 13.48
N ARG A 334 -7.76 25.02 14.04
CA ARG A 334 -7.76 26.17 14.94
C ARG A 334 -7.84 25.67 16.37
N LEU A 335 -7.06 26.28 17.26
CA LEU A 335 -7.13 26.00 18.69
C LEU A 335 -7.99 27.07 19.33
N VAL A 336 -9.25 26.73 19.60
CA VAL A 336 -10.23 27.64 20.20
C VAL A 336 -10.31 27.37 21.69
N ASN A 337 -10.21 28.43 22.49
CA ASN A 337 -10.42 28.30 23.92
C ASN A 337 -11.92 28.10 24.20
N ALA A 338 -12.27 27.00 24.86
CA ALA A 338 -13.66 26.64 25.11
C ALA A 338 -14.38 27.60 26.08
N ALA A 339 -13.65 28.28 26.97
CA ALA A 339 -14.21 29.19 27.95
C ALA A 339 -14.40 30.61 27.40
N SER A 340 -13.46 31.10 26.60
CA SER A 340 -13.50 32.47 26.07
C SER A 340 -14.05 32.56 24.65
N GLY A 341 -13.84 31.57 23.78
CA GLY A 341 -14.25 31.57 22.37
C GLY A 341 -13.22 32.05 21.33
N PRO A 342 -12.25 32.93 21.66
CA PRO A 342 -11.11 33.24 20.80
C PRO A 342 -10.23 32.05 20.41
N ALA A 343 -9.59 32.19 19.25
CA ALA A 343 -8.62 31.25 18.71
C ALA A 343 -7.18 31.67 19.06
N LEU A 344 -6.30 30.70 19.23
CA LEU A 344 -4.86 30.91 19.34
C LEU A 344 -4.30 31.36 18.00
N GLY A 345 -3.60 32.49 17.98
CA GLY A 345 -2.87 33.02 16.83
C GLY A 345 -1.54 33.64 17.24
N ASN A 346 -0.73 34.04 16.25
CA ASN A 346 0.57 34.67 16.53
C ASN A 346 0.44 36.17 16.36
N ARG A 347 0.92 36.92 17.35
CA ARG A 347 0.87 38.38 17.34
C ARG A 347 1.50 38.93 16.06
N ASP A 348 0.78 39.83 15.40
CA ASP A 348 1.21 40.53 14.18
C ASP A 348 1.59 39.60 13.01
N MET A 349 1.06 38.37 12.99
CA MET A 349 1.46 37.30 12.04
C MET A 349 2.96 37.01 12.03
N SER A 350 3.67 37.39 13.10
CA SER A 350 5.12 37.33 13.16
C SER A 350 5.63 35.92 12.91
N THR A 351 6.63 35.80 12.03
CA THR A 351 7.33 34.55 11.76
C THR A 351 8.55 34.36 12.64
N ALA A 352 8.97 35.35 13.43
CA ALA A 352 10.18 35.30 14.25
C ALA A 352 10.08 34.33 15.44
N ASP A 353 11.23 33.85 15.89
CA ASP A 353 11.37 33.10 17.15
C ASP A 353 11.09 34.00 18.36
N GLY A 354 10.54 33.43 19.43
CA GLY A 354 10.14 34.18 20.63
C GLY A 354 8.90 35.07 20.48
N GLY A 355 8.27 35.09 19.30
CA GLY A 355 7.01 35.81 19.07
C GLY A 355 5.88 35.27 19.96
N LEU A 356 5.03 36.16 20.46
CA LEU A 356 3.93 35.78 21.37
C LEU A 356 2.80 35.05 20.63
N ALA A 357 2.35 33.93 21.21
CA ALA A 357 1.10 33.29 20.85
C ALA A 357 -0.02 33.80 21.78
N LEU A 358 -1.07 34.38 21.21
CA LEU A 358 -2.16 35.05 21.93
C LEU A 358 -3.51 34.46 21.56
N GLN A 359 -4.51 34.63 22.43
CA GLN A 359 -5.90 34.33 22.10
C GLN A 359 -6.60 35.61 21.62
N TRP A 360 -7.27 35.54 20.48
CA TRP A 360 -8.04 36.65 19.89
C TRP A 360 -9.04 36.17 18.84
N ALA A 361 -9.84 37.09 18.30
CA ALA A 361 -10.84 36.78 17.28
C ALA A 361 -10.17 36.05 16.10
N ASP A 362 -10.79 34.97 15.63
CA ASP A 362 -10.30 34.23 14.46
C ASP A 362 -10.45 35.09 13.20
N THR A 363 -9.32 35.54 12.67
CA THR A 363 -9.28 36.38 11.47
C THR A 363 -9.19 35.57 10.17
N GLY A 364 -9.13 34.23 10.26
CA GLY A 364 -8.95 33.34 9.10
C GLY A 364 -7.55 33.36 8.48
N THR A 365 -6.63 34.12 9.06
CA THR A 365 -5.25 34.28 8.61
C THR A 365 -4.37 33.07 8.96
N ALA A 366 -3.20 32.99 8.33
CA ALA A 366 -2.36 31.80 8.38
C ALA A 366 -1.76 31.50 9.76
N ASP A 367 -1.62 32.50 10.64
CA ASP A 367 -1.08 32.35 11.99
C ASP A 367 -2.06 31.69 12.98
N HIS A 368 -3.34 31.61 12.64
CA HIS A 368 -4.37 30.87 13.39
C HIS A 368 -4.44 29.38 13.02
N ARG A 369 -3.67 28.96 11.99
CA ARG A 369 -3.68 27.59 11.49
C ARG A 369 -2.54 26.79 12.10
N TRP A 370 -2.88 25.73 12.83
CA TRP A 370 -1.95 24.89 13.58
C TRP A 370 -2.02 23.44 13.11
N ARG A 371 -0.90 22.72 13.07
CA ARG A 371 -0.83 21.29 12.71
C ARG A 371 -0.17 20.50 13.84
N LEU A 372 -0.68 19.31 14.15
CA LEU A 372 -0.05 18.41 15.12
C LEU A 372 1.03 17.61 14.42
N ARG A 373 2.23 17.60 15.00
CA ARG A 373 3.35 16.78 14.58
C ARG A 373 3.66 15.81 15.71
N TYR A 374 3.49 14.50 15.46
CA TYR A 374 3.79 13.49 16.47
C TYR A 374 5.24 13.61 16.96
N GLY A 375 5.40 13.56 18.28
CA GLY A 375 6.66 13.48 18.99
C GLY A 375 6.78 12.16 19.76
N PRO A 376 7.93 11.90 20.39
CA PRO A 376 8.15 10.70 21.21
C PRO A 376 7.24 10.69 22.45
N GLY A 377 6.90 9.50 22.96
CA GLY A 377 6.25 9.37 24.28
C GLY A 377 4.82 9.94 24.39
N ALA A 378 3.98 9.76 23.38
CA ALA A 378 2.62 10.31 23.32
C ALA A 378 2.59 11.84 23.50
N THR A 379 3.57 12.53 22.92
CA THR A 379 3.64 13.98 22.83
C THR A 379 3.46 14.46 21.40
N PHE A 380 3.20 15.76 21.25
CA PHE A 380 3.00 16.43 19.98
C PHE A 380 3.75 17.75 19.98
N ARG A 381 4.25 18.15 18.82
CA ARG A 381 4.60 19.54 18.53
C ARG A 381 3.42 20.18 17.82
N ILE A 382 3.03 21.38 18.25
CA ILE A 382 1.92 22.13 17.66
C ILE A 382 2.53 23.17 16.72
N GLN A 383 2.60 22.85 15.44
CA GLN A 383 3.33 23.65 14.46
C GLN A 383 2.41 24.68 13.80
N CYS A 384 2.81 25.95 13.76
CA CYS A 384 2.07 26.95 13.01
C CYS A 384 2.25 26.71 11.50
N ALA A 385 1.16 26.88 10.74
CA ALA A 385 1.20 26.84 9.29
C ALA A 385 1.93 28.05 8.70
N ASN A 386 1.80 29.22 9.35
CA ASN A 386 2.55 30.42 9.00
C ASN A 386 4.00 30.33 9.51
N GLY A 387 4.98 30.14 8.62
CA GLY A 387 6.42 30.18 8.97
C GLY A 387 6.99 28.94 9.66
N GLY A 388 6.20 27.88 9.90
CA GLY A 388 6.72 26.55 10.25
C GLY A 388 7.28 26.34 11.65
N ARG A 389 7.41 27.37 12.48
CA ARG A 389 7.77 27.22 13.91
C ARG A 389 6.67 26.56 14.75
N VAL A 390 7.04 26.06 15.92
CA VAL A 390 6.16 25.35 16.84
C VAL A 390 5.75 26.21 18.02
N LEU A 391 4.63 25.86 18.66
CA LEU A 391 4.25 26.39 19.96
C LEU A 391 5.21 25.84 21.01
N GLY A 392 5.76 26.71 21.85
CA GLY A 392 6.64 26.33 22.94
C GLY A 392 6.50 27.27 24.13
N LEU A 393 7.35 27.05 25.13
CA LEU A 393 7.45 27.89 26.31
C LEU A 393 8.77 28.65 26.31
N ALA A 394 8.73 29.94 26.69
CA ALA A 394 9.93 30.77 26.86
C ALA A 394 10.81 30.33 28.05
N GLY A 395 10.32 29.43 28.89
CA GLY A 395 11.01 28.84 30.05
C GLY A 395 10.16 27.76 30.70
N THR A 396 10.66 27.11 31.76
CA THR A 396 9.95 26.00 32.44
C THR A 396 9.34 26.39 33.79
N SER A 397 9.46 27.66 34.20
CA SER A 397 8.86 28.17 35.44
C SER A 397 7.35 28.32 35.32
N GLN A 398 6.64 28.24 36.45
CA GLN A 398 5.22 28.59 36.49
C GLN A 398 5.01 30.02 35.97
N GLY A 399 4.03 30.20 35.08
CA GLY A 399 3.76 31.49 34.43
C GLY A 399 4.63 31.77 33.20
N ALA A 400 5.44 30.83 32.73
CA ALA A 400 6.17 30.97 31.47
C ALA A 400 5.23 31.28 30.31
N GLN A 401 5.65 32.24 29.46
CA GLN A 401 4.88 32.65 28.30
C GLN A 401 4.88 31.56 27.23
N VAL A 402 3.72 31.39 26.60
CA VAL A 402 3.58 30.57 25.40
C VAL A 402 4.04 31.39 24.20
N VAL A 403 5.05 30.89 23.50
CA VAL A 403 5.73 31.58 22.40
C VAL A 403 5.84 30.68 21.19
N ARG A 404 6.21 31.30 20.06
CA ARG A 404 6.79 30.58 18.94
C ARG A 404 8.22 30.16 19.28
N ALA A 405 8.54 28.92 18.97
CA ALA A 405 9.84 28.31 19.16
C ALA A 405 10.31 27.59 17.89
N ASP A 406 11.62 27.57 17.65
CA ASP A 406 12.21 26.70 16.63
C ASP A 406 11.90 25.21 16.89
N ASP A 407 11.65 24.45 15.83
CA ASP A 407 11.36 23.00 15.91
C ASP A 407 12.68 22.21 16.00
N ASN A 408 13.38 22.35 17.12
CA ASN A 408 14.66 21.69 17.39
C ASN A 408 14.54 20.43 18.29
N GLY A 409 13.31 20.02 18.62
CA GLY A 409 13.04 18.86 19.47
C GLY A 409 13.25 19.09 20.97
N ALA A 410 13.42 20.34 21.43
CA ALA A 410 13.51 20.65 22.84
C ALA A 410 12.22 20.31 23.60
N ASN A 411 12.36 19.85 24.85
CA ASN A 411 11.23 19.50 25.72
C ASN A 411 10.23 20.64 25.92
N THR A 412 10.66 21.90 25.81
CA THR A 412 9.80 23.09 25.89
C THR A 412 8.82 23.23 24.72
N THR A 413 8.93 22.39 23.69
CA THR A 413 8.06 22.38 22.50
C THR A 413 7.17 21.13 22.41
N LEU A 414 7.28 20.23 23.39
CA LEU A 414 6.52 18.98 23.44
C LEU A 414 5.27 19.16 24.32
N TRP A 415 4.11 18.92 23.73
CA TRP A 415 2.81 19.05 24.36
C TRP A 415 2.12 17.69 24.50
N ARG A 416 1.31 17.51 25.54
CA ARG A 416 0.41 16.37 25.70
C ARG A 416 -1.00 16.90 25.98
N PHE A 417 -2.00 16.26 25.39
CA PHE A 417 -3.38 16.42 25.82
C PHE A 417 -3.62 15.47 26.99
N LEU A 418 -4.05 16.02 28.12
CA LEU A 418 -4.34 15.26 29.34
C LEU A 418 -5.79 14.78 29.35
#